data_AF-A0A7C9VF20-F1
#
_entry.id   AF-A0A7C9VF20-F1
#
_cell.length_a   1.000
_cell.length_b   1.000
_cell.length_c   1.000
_cell.angle_alpha   90.00
_cell.angle_beta   90.00
_cell.angle_gamma   90.00
#
_symmetry.space_group_name_H-M   'P 1'
#
loop_
_entity.id
_entity.type
_entity.pdbx_description
1 polymer ?
#
loop_
_entity_poly.entity_id
_entity_poly.type
_entity_poly.pdbx_seq_one_letter_code
_entity_poly.pdbx_strand_id
1 'polypeptide(L)'
;MLSVFVPTASSLKKFDNIEADALSPNAIWIDMKSPSPGEDKAVEKLVGIEIPTREDMQEIEISSRLYVENGARYMTATLMCAADSQAPRTTPVTFILTDHRLVTVRYDEPKPFALIAAKLARSCSPSITGDGVLLELLDGVIDRCADILERAGADVDAVSSQIFEPSAERGHARTYSQILLTIGKKGDLTSKVRESLVSIGRLISFVTVETDAGRWSKEQKAQFKT
;
A
#
# COMPACT_ATOMS: atom_id res chain seq x y z
N MET A 1 -5.69 7.83 -14.29
CA MET A 1 -5.75 9.13 -13.57
C MET A 1 -4.44 9.36 -12.86
N LEU A 2 -3.68 10.31 -13.37
CA LEU A 2 -2.36 10.69 -12.91
C LEU A 2 -2.41 11.91 -11.97
N SER A 3 -1.80 11.76 -10.79
CA SER A 3 -1.59 12.84 -9.82
C SER A 3 -0.08 12.99 -9.56
N VAL A 4 0.42 14.22 -9.54
CA VAL A 4 1.84 14.50 -9.29
C VAL A 4 2.01 15.45 -8.13
N PHE A 5 2.97 15.14 -7.26
CA PHE A 5 3.26 15.87 -6.05
C PHE A 5 4.66 16.48 -6.14
N VAL A 6 4.70 17.81 -6.16
CA VAL A 6 5.93 18.60 -6.31
C VAL A 6 6.22 19.33 -4.99
N PRO A 7 7.45 19.29 -4.47
CA PRO A 7 7.80 19.89 -3.21
C PRO A 7 7.82 21.41 -3.32
N THR A 8 7.36 22.05 -2.27
CA THR A 8 7.52 23.48 -1.99
C THR A 8 8.38 23.64 -0.73
N ALA A 9 8.54 24.86 -0.21
CA ALA A 9 9.34 25.10 0.99
C ALA A 9 8.84 24.31 2.23
N SER A 10 7.55 23.97 2.30
CA SER A 10 6.96 23.32 3.49
C SER A 10 5.83 22.32 3.19
N SER A 11 5.54 22.00 1.93
CA SER A 11 4.46 21.06 1.58
C SER A 11 4.68 20.41 0.21
N LEU A 12 4.00 19.30 -0.04
CA LEU A 12 3.91 18.67 -1.36
C LEU A 12 2.62 19.13 -2.05
N LYS A 13 2.76 19.97 -3.06
CA LYS A 13 1.63 20.47 -3.84
C LYS A 13 1.19 19.41 -4.85
N LYS A 14 -0.08 19.03 -4.78
CA LYS A 14 -0.71 18.11 -5.72
C LYS A 14 -1.13 18.84 -7.00
N PHE A 15 -0.86 18.21 -8.14
CA PHE A 15 -1.34 18.59 -9.46
C PHE A 15 -2.07 17.38 -10.05
N ASP A 16 -3.31 17.61 -10.51
CA ASP A 16 -4.17 16.59 -11.11
C ASP A 16 -4.39 16.90 -12.58
N ASN A 17 -4.71 15.88 -13.38
CA ASN A 17 -5.02 16.00 -14.82
C ASN A 17 -3.92 16.73 -15.61
N ILE A 18 -2.66 16.38 -15.32
CA ILE A 18 -1.50 16.97 -15.99
C ILE A 18 -1.37 16.35 -17.38
N GLU A 19 -1.15 17.18 -18.39
CA GLU A 19 -0.79 16.70 -19.72
C GLU A 19 0.53 15.91 -19.66
N ALA A 20 0.63 14.82 -20.41
CA ALA A 20 1.78 13.91 -20.40
C ALA A 20 3.15 14.63 -20.54
N ASP A 21 3.20 15.70 -21.32
CA ASP A 21 4.42 16.47 -21.58
C ASP A 21 4.73 17.54 -20.51
N ALA A 22 3.85 17.73 -19.53
CA ALA A 22 3.96 18.74 -18.48
C ALA A 22 4.41 18.17 -17.11
N LEU A 23 4.93 16.94 -17.08
CA LEU A 23 5.40 16.32 -15.84
C LEU A 23 6.67 17.01 -15.31
N SER A 24 6.59 17.49 -14.06
CA SER A 24 7.68 18.23 -13.43
C SER A 24 8.89 17.33 -13.12
N PRO A 25 10.12 17.72 -13.48
CA PRO A 25 11.35 17.02 -13.08
C PRO A 25 11.58 16.99 -11.55
N ASN A 26 10.92 17.90 -10.82
CA ASN A 26 11.03 18.01 -9.37
C ASN A 26 9.94 17.21 -8.64
N ALA A 27 9.10 16.45 -9.36
CA ALA A 27 8.11 15.58 -8.74
C ALA A 27 8.78 14.59 -7.77
N ILE A 28 8.27 14.50 -6.54
CA ILE A 28 8.74 13.56 -5.52
C ILE A 28 7.84 12.33 -5.45
N TRP A 29 6.54 12.52 -5.69
CA TRP A 29 5.59 11.43 -5.73
C TRP A 29 4.69 11.53 -6.97
N ILE A 30 4.58 10.43 -7.70
CA ILE A 30 3.72 10.27 -8.88
C ILE A 30 2.74 9.16 -8.55
N ASP A 31 1.45 9.48 -8.40
CA ASP A 31 0.39 8.51 -8.10
C ASP A 31 -0.44 8.23 -9.35
N MET A 32 -0.38 6.97 -9.80
CA MET A 32 -1.02 6.44 -10.99
C MET A 32 -2.21 5.56 -10.57
N LYS A 33 -3.40 6.15 -10.56
CA LYS A 33 -4.65 5.44 -10.27
C LYS A 33 -5.33 5.04 -11.57
N SER A 34 -5.42 3.72 -11.82
CA SER A 34 -5.97 3.12 -13.04
C SER A 34 -5.48 3.89 -14.26
N PRO A 35 -4.15 3.92 -14.49
CA PRO A 35 -3.59 4.75 -15.53
C PRO A 35 -4.06 4.30 -16.91
N SER A 36 -4.18 5.26 -17.82
CA SER A 36 -4.35 4.96 -19.24
C SER A 36 -2.98 4.67 -19.88
N PRO A 37 -2.94 3.97 -21.02
CA PRO A 37 -1.68 3.68 -21.72
C PRO A 37 -0.88 4.94 -22.12
N GLY A 38 -1.53 6.10 -22.24
CA GLY A 38 -0.85 7.38 -22.49
C GLY A 38 -0.19 7.95 -21.24
N GLU A 39 -0.80 7.75 -20.06
CA GLU A 39 -0.22 8.16 -18.77
C GLU A 39 1.00 7.29 -18.43
N ASP A 40 0.96 5.98 -18.71
CA ASP A 40 2.09 5.07 -18.48
C ASP A 40 3.34 5.54 -19.24
N LYS A 41 3.23 5.69 -20.57
CA LYS A 41 4.34 6.14 -21.42
C LYS A 41 4.92 7.49 -21.01
N ALA A 42 4.08 8.39 -20.50
CA ALA A 42 4.52 9.70 -20.03
C ALA A 42 5.41 9.58 -18.79
N VAL A 43 5.02 8.74 -17.83
CA VAL A 43 5.80 8.47 -16.61
C VAL A 43 7.07 7.69 -16.95
N GLU A 44 6.98 6.68 -17.81
CA GLU A 44 8.15 5.90 -18.27
C GLU A 44 9.20 6.80 -18.91
N LYS A 45 8.80 7.71 -19.81
CA LYS A 45 9.70 8.66 -20.47
C LYS A 45 10.35 9.63 -19.48
N LEU A 46 9.60 10.07 -18.46
CA LEU A 46 10.10 11.02 -17.47
C LEU A 46 11.09 10.38 -16.51
N VAL A 47 10.81 9.15 -16.08
CA VAL A 47 11.49 8.48 -14.97
C VAL A 47 12.53 7.45 -15.46
N GLY A 48 12.45 7.01 -16.71
CA GLY A 48 13.39 6.07 -17.31
C GLY A 48 13.21 4.62 -16.87
N ILE A 49 11.99 4.25 -16.45
CA ILE A 49 11.61 2.92 -15.97
C ILE A 49 10.40 2.41 -16.75
N GLU A 50 10.10 1.11 -16.67
CA GLU A 50 8.86 0.53 -17.20
C GLU A 50 7.79 0.51 -16.11
N ILE A 51 6.54 0.80 -16.45
CA ILE A 51 5.43 0.71 -15.50
C ILE A 51 4.82 -0.68 -15.60
N PRO A 52 4.73 -1.45 -14.48
CA PRO A 52 4.20 -2.80 -14.53
C PRO A 52 2.74 -2.80 -14.97
N THR A 53 2.39 -3.80 -15.78
CA THR A 53 1.01 -3.97 -16.21
C THR A 53 0.15 -4.45 -15.04
N ARG A 54 -1.17 -4.35 -15.20
CA ARG A 54 -2.11 -4.89 -14.21
C ARG A 54 -1.93 -6.40 -14.00
N GLU A 55 -1.52 -7.12 -15.03
CA GLU A 55 -1.32 -8.58 -14.98
C GLU A 55 -0.07 -8.92 -14.17
N ASP A 56 1.05 -8.23 -14.40
CA ASP A 56 2.29 -8.40 -13.62
C ASP A 56 2.04 -8.18 -12.12
N MET A 57 1.24 -7.17 -11.78
CA MET A 57 0.86 -6.87 -10.40
C MET A 57 0.03 -7.98 -9.72
N GLN A 58 -0.63 -8.84 -10.50
CA GLN A 58 -1.47 -9.94 -9.99
C GLN A 58 -0.68 -11.21 -9.73
N GLU A 59 0.53 -11.35 -10.27
CA GLU A 59 1.41 -12.47 -9.98
C GLU A 59 1.60 -12.63 -8.47
N ILE A 60 1.69 -13.86 -7.97
CA ILE A 60 1.77 -14.14 -6.53
C ILE A 60 3.21 -14.39 -6.06
N GLU A 61 4.11 -14.62 -7.01
CA GLU A 61 5.51 -14.97 -6.74
C GLU A 61 6.26 -13.75 -6.18
N ILE A 62 7.06 -13.99 -5.14
CA ILE A 62 7.77 -12.90 -4.45
C ILE A 62 8.76 -12.23 -5.40
N SER A 63 9.43 -12.98 -6.28
CA SER A 63 10.35 -12.47 -7.28
C SER A 63 9.70 -11.52 -8.29
N SER A 64 8.42 -11.72 -8.61
CA SER A 64 7.67 -10.84 -9.50
C SER A 64 7.08 -9.63 -8.78
N ARG A 65 6.95 -9.70 -7.46
CA ARG A 65 6.42 -8.59 -6.65
C ARG A 65 7.50 -7.67 -6.10
N LEU A 66 8.66 -8.22 -5.73
CA LEU A 66 9.74 -7.50 -5.07
C LEU A 66 11.03 -7.73 -5.86
N TYR A 67 11.47 -6.73 -6.62
CA TYR A 67 12.65 -6.85 -7.48
C TYR A 67 13.32 -5.51 -7.75
N VAL A 68 14.55 -5.57 -8.25
CA VAL A 68 15.30 -4.41 -8.72
C VAL A 68 15.54 -4.56 -10.21
N GLU A 69 15.19 -3.52 -10.96
CA GLU A 69 15.41 -3.48 -12.41
C GLU A 69 15.71 -2.06 -12.85
N ASN A 70 16.69 -1.88 -13.73
CA ASN A 70 17.10 -0.56 -14.25
C ASN A 70 17.37 0.50 -13.17
N GLY A 71 17.88 0.07 -12.00
CA GLY A 71 18.16 0.96 -10.86
C GLY A 71 16.92 1.35 -10.04
N ALA A 72 15.73 0.89 -10.42
CA ALA A 72 14.49 1.08 -9.69
C ALA A 72 14.15 -0.14 -8.82
N ARG A 73 13.60 0.12 -7.63
CA ARG A 73 13.11 -0.91 -6.70
C ARG A 73 11.59 -1.01 -6.85
N TYR A 74 11.12 -2.13 -7.38
CA TYR A 74 9.71 -2.43 -7.57
C TYR A 74 9.20 -3.24 -6.39
N MET A 75 8.11 -2.79 -5.79
CA MET A 75 7.56 -3.37 -4.58
C MET A 75 6.04 -3.41 -4.64
N THR A 76 5.48 -4.56 -5.00
CA THR A 76 4.05 -4.79 -5.04
C THR A 76 3.56 -5.36 -3.71
N ALA A 77 2.71 -4.61 -3.02
CA ALA A 77 2.08 -5.02 -1.77
C ALA A 77 0.56 -5.16 -1.91
N THR A 78 -0.02 -6.12 -1.20
CA THR A 78 -1.47 -6.26 -1.06
C THR A 78 -1.99 -5.27 -0.02
N LEU A 79 -2.91 -4.37 -0.39
CA LEU A 79 -3.48 -3.35 0.51
C LEU A 79 -5.00 -3.47 0.69
N MET A 80 -5.48 -3.08 1.87
CA MET A 80 -6.91 -3.06 2.20
C MET A 80 -7.66 -1.90 1.53
N CYS A 81 -8.80 -2.22 0.93
CA CYS A 81 -9.75 -1.27 0.35
C CYS A 81 -11.16 -1.50 0.88
N ALA A 82 -11.94 -0.41 0.94
CA ALA A 82 -13.36 -0.43 1.34
C ALA A 82 -13.63 -1.20 2.65
N ALA A 83 -12.70 -1.15 3.61
CA ALA A 83 -12.76 -1.92 4.85
C ALA A 83 -13.94 -1.53 5.77
N ASP A 84 -14.49 -0.31 5.61
CA ASP A 84 -15.68 0.16 6.33
C ASP A 84 -16.99 -0.16 5.59
N SER A 85 -16.93 -0.87 4.45
CA SER A 85 -18.09 -1.21 3.62
C SER A 85 -18.60 -2.64 3.88
N GLN A 86 -19.70 -3.02 3.22
CA GLN A 86 -20.19 -4.41 3.25
C GLN A 86 -19.32 -5.40 2.45
N ALA A 87 -18.40 -4.90 1.61
CA ALA A 87 -17.56 -5.71 0.75
C ALA A 87 -16.07 -5.28 0.87
N PRO A 88 -15.44 -5.53 2.03
CA PRO A 88 -14.01 -5.30 2.19
C PRO A 88 -13.22 -6.18 1.22
N ARG A 89 -12.18 -5.61 0.61
CA ARG A 89 -11.36 -6.31 -0.37
C ARG A 89 -9.90 -5.88 -0.29
N THR A 90 -9.06 -6.62 -0.97
CA THR A 90 -7.65 -6.29 -1.13
C THR A 90 -7.37 -5.92 -2.59
N THR A 91 -6.33 -5.13 -2.81
CA THR A 91 -5.80 -4.81 -4.14
C THR A 91 -4.28 -4.87 -4.10
N PRO A 92 -3.61 -5.32 -5.17
CA PRO A 92 -2.19 -5.05 -5.32
C PRO A 92 -1.97 -3.56 -5.57
N VAL A 93 -0.91 -3.03 -4.98
CA VAL A 93 -0.37 -1.68 -5.21
C VAL A 93 1.13 -1.80 -5.37
N THR A 94 1.65 -1.27 -6.48
CA THR A 94 3.10 -1.24 -6.70
C THR A 94 3.65 0.10 -6.30
N PHE A 95 4.68 0.06 -5.46
CA PHE A 95 5.54 1.18 -5.10
C PHE A 95 6.84 1.02 -5.87
N ILE A 96 7.26 2.06 -6.58
CA ILE A 96 8.50 2.05 -7.37
C ILE A 96 9.36 3.19 -6.88
N LEU A 97 10.49 2.86 -6.25
CA LEU A 97 11.48 3.84 -5.84
C LEU A 97 12.57 3.94 -6.88
N THR A 98 12.83 5.14 -7.37
CA THR A 98 13.82 5.43 -8.39
C THR A 98 14.31 6.87 -8.23
N ASP A 99 15.63 7.05 -8.24
CA ASP A 99 16.31 8.30 -7.88
C ASP A 99 15.76 8.91 -6.56
N HIS A 100 15.20 10.12 -6.63
CA HIS A 100 14.60 10.85 -5.50
C HIS A 100 13.07 10.68 -5.42
N ARG A 101 12.49 9.83 -6.27
CA ARG A 101 11.04 9.76 -6.50
C ARG A 101 10.42 8.46 -6.03
N LEU A 102 9.14 8.55 -5.70
CA LEU A 102 8.23 7.43 -5.54
C LEU A 102 7.18 7.48 -6.65
N VAL A 103 7.03 6.38 -7.38
CA VAL A 103 5.87 6.15 -8.26
C VAL A 103 4.96 5.12 -7.58
N THR A 104 3.65 5.37 -7.54
CA THR A 104 2.67 4.40 -7.06
C THR A 104 1.69 4.02 -8.16
N VAL A 105 1.48 2.73 -8.38
CA VAL A 105 0.54 2.20 -9.39
C VAL A 105 -0.53 1.39 -8.67
N ARG A 106 -1.80 1.73 -8.90
CA ARG A 106 -2.94 1.12 -8.20
C ARG A 106 -4.21 1.13 -9.05
N TYR A 107 -5.04 0.12 -8.87
CA TYR A 107 -6.34 -0.02 -9.57
C TYR A 107 -7.54 0.13 -8.64
N ASP A 108 -7.30 0.49 -7.38
CA ASP A 108 -8.32 0.78 -6.37
C ASP A 108 -7.86 1.94 -5.46
N GLU A 109 -8.67 2.30 -4.47
CA GLU A 109 -8.42 3.41 -3.55
C GLU A 109 -8.24 2.93 -2.10
N PRO A 110 -7.03 2.53 -1.70
CA PRO A 110 -6.72 2.37 -0.28
C PRO A 110 -6.82 3.74 0.42
N LYS A 111 -7.60 3.79 1.50
CA LYS A 111 -7.87 5.02 2.27
C LYS A 111 -6.61 5.83 2.66
N PRO A 112 -5.48 5.20 3.04
CA PRO A 112 -4.26 5.93 3.41
C PRO A 112 -3.74 6.90 2.35
N PHE A 113 -3.90 6.60 1.05
CA PHE A 113 -3.38 7.45 -0.03
C PHE A 113 -3.93 8.87 0.03
N ALA A 114 -5.25 9.01 0.13
CA ALA A 114 -5.89 10.32 0.24
C ALA A 114 -5.53 11.05 1.55
N LEU A 115 -5.38 10.31 2.66
CA LEU A 115 -5.03 10.88 3.97
C LEU A 115 -3.60 11.42 3.98
N ILE A 116 -2.65 10.65 3.46
CA ILE A 116 -1.24 11.03 3.38
C ILE A 116 -1.04 12.16 2.37
N ALA A 117 -1.71 12.11 1.21
CA ALA A 117 -1.73 13.24 0.28
C ALA A 117 -2.21 14.54 0.94
N ALA A 118 -3.30 14.49 1.72
CA ALA A 118 -3.79 15.65 2.46
C ALA A 118 -2.85 16.10 3.58
N LYS A 119 -2.18 15.16 4.28
CA LYS A 119 -1.16 15.45 5.30
C LYS A 119 0.01 16.22 4.69
N LEU A 120 0.59 15.68 3.61
CA LEU A 120 1.76 16.23 2.94
C LEU A 120 1.47 17.56 2.23
N ALA A 121 0.23 17.78 1.77
CA ALA A 121 -0.21 19.06 1.22
C ALA A 121 -0.27 20.18 2.27
N ARG A 122 -0.48 19.84 3.56
CA ARG A 122 -0.47 20.81 4.66
C ARG A 122 0.95 21.09 5.16
N SER A 123 1.72 20.03 5.37
CA SER A 123 3.09 20.14 5.90
C SER A 123 3.92 18.92 5.51
N CYS A 124 5.13 19.15 5.04
CA CYS A 124 6.16 18.13 4.89
C CYS A 124 7.54 18.72 5.19
N SER A 125 8.53 17.85 5.40
CA SER A 125 9.93 18.28 5.48
C SER A 125 10.35 18.94 4.16
N PRO A 126 11.14 20.04 4.18
CA PRO A 126 11.75 20.61 2.97
C PRO A 126 12.65 19.61 2.22
N SER A 127 13.16 18.60 2.93
CA SER A 127 14.05 17.56 2.40
C SER A 127 13.32 16.25 2.09
N ILE A 128 11.99 16.27 1.89
CA ILE A 128 11.22 15.06 1.63
C ILE A 128 11.66 14.39 0.32
N THR A 129 11.87 13.08 0.38
CA THR A 129 12.24 12.23 -0.76
C THR A 129 11.16 11.18 -1.02
N GLY A 130 11.26 10.46 -2.14
CA GLY A 130 10.41 9.31 -2.44
C GLY A 130 10.39 8.27 -1.31
N ASP A 131 11.54 7.94 -0.72
CA ASP A 131 11.61 7.01 0.42
C ASP A 131 10.83 7.55 1.63
N GLY A 132 10.87 8.86 1.89
CA GLY A 132 10.09 9.51 2.95
C GLY A 132 8.58 9.43 2.71
N VAL A 133 8.13 9.62 1.46
CA VAL A 133 6.71 9.45 1.10
C VAL A 133 6.29 7.98 1.22
N LEU A 134 7.16 7.04 0.84
CA LEU A 134 6.89 5.61 1.00
C LEU A 134 6.65 5.26 2.47
N LEU A 135 7.53 5.71 3.38
CA LEU A 135 7.40 5.48 4.82
C LEU A 135 6.07 6.03 5.35
N GLU A 136 5.72 7.28 4.99
CA GLU A 136 4.44 7.89 5.35
C GLU A 136 3.22 7.09 4.86
N LEU A 137 3.28 6.55 3.64
CA LEU A 137 2.22 5.69 3.10
C LEU A 137 2.15 4.35 3.84
N LEU A 138 3.28 3.70 4.10
CA LEU A 138 3.32 2.43 4.82
C LEU A 138 2.81 2.58 6.26
N ASP A 139 3.23 3.63 6.97
CA ASP A 139 2.74 3.95 8.31
C ASP A 139 1.21 4.15 8.30
N GLY A 140 0.69 4.96 7.37
CA GLY A 140 -0.75 5.17 7.23
C GLY A 140 -1.53 3.89 6.90
N VAL A 141 -0.91 2.95 6.18
CA VAL A 141 -1.51 1.62 5.92
C VAL A 141 -1.49 0.74 7.15
N ILE A 142 -0.40 0.72 7.91
CA ILE A 142 -0.27 -0.05 9.15
C ILE A 142 -1.28 0.46 10.19
N ASP A 143 -1.37 1.78 10.39
CA ASP A 143 -2.37 2.41 11.25
C ASP A 143 -3.79 2.01 10.84
N ARG A 144 -4.07 2.03 9.53
CA ARG A 144 -5.38 1.62 9.03
C ARG A 144 -5.68 0.15 9.31
N CYS A 145 -4.70 -0.73 9.19
CA CYS A 145 -4.84 -2.14 9.54
C CYS A 145 -5.09 -2.33 11.04
N ALA A 146 -4.40 -1.57 11.89
CA ALA A 146 -4.61 -1.59 13.34
C ALA A 146 -6.05 -1.18 13.71
N ASP A 147 -6.55 -0.07 13.15
CA ASP A 147 -7.94 0.38 13.31
C ASP A 147 -8.97 -0.70 12.94
N ILE A 148 -8.71 -1.45 11.85
CA ILE A 148 -9.62 -2.51 11.39
C ILE A 148 -9.62 -3.67 12.37
N LEU A 149 -8.43 -4.08 12.83
CA LEU A 149 -8.29 -5.19 13.78
C LEU A 149 -8.90 -4.85 15.15
N GLU A 150 -8.74 -3.62 15.63
CA GLU A 150 -9.35 -3.15 16.88
C GLU A 150 -10.88 -3.29 16.83
N ARG A 151 -11.51 -2.78 15.77
CA ARG A 151 -12.96 -2.88 15.60
C ARG A 151 -13.42 -4.33 15.41
N ALA A 152 -12.68 -5.12 14.64
CA ALA A 152 -13.01 -6.53 14.44
C ALA A 152 -12.91 -7.32 15.75
N GLY A 153 -11.93 -7.02 16.60
CA GLY A 153 -11.77 -7.59 17.94
C GLY A 153 -12.96 -7.26 18.84
N ALA A 154 -13.32 -5.98 18.92
CA ALA A 154 -14.48 -5.54 19.73
C ALA A 154 -15.79 -6.23 19.29
N ASP A 155 -16.01 -6.39 18.00
CA ASP A 155 -17.20 -7.08 17.46
C ASP A 155 -17.20 -8.59 17.79
N VAL A 156 -16.03 -9.24 17.78
CA VAL A 156 -15.87 -10.65 18.16
C VAL A 156 -16.10 -10.82 19.67
N ASP A 157 -15.57 -9.94 20.50
CA ASP A 157 -15.76 -9.97 21.95
C ASP A 157 -17.25 -9.82 22.31
N ALA A 158 -17.96 -8.89 21.67
CA ALA A 158 -19.39 -8.71 21.87
C ALA A 158 -20.20 -9.97 21.53
N VAL A 159 -19.83 -10.66 20.44
CA VAL A 159 -20.45 -11.93 20.05
C VAL A 159 -20.11 -13.05 21.03
N SER A 160 -18.86 -13.10 21.52
CA SER A 160 -18.43 -14.07 22.51
C SER A 160 -19.25 -13.97 23.80
N SER A 161 -19.43 -12.76 24.34
CA SER A 161 -20.28 -12.54 25.53
C SER A 161 -21.71 -13.02 25.33
N GLN A 162 -22.31 -12.77 24.15
CA GLN A 162 -23.68 -13.22 23.84
C GLN A 162 -23.83 -14.76 23.81
N ILE A 163 -22.78 -15.50 23.46
CA ILE A 163 -22.80 -16.97 23.40
C ILE A 163 -22.69 -17.56 24.81
N PHE A 164 -21.84 -16.98 25.66
CA PHE A 164 -21.45 -17.56 26.94
C PHE A 164 -22.20 -16.98 28.16
N GLU A 165 -23.02 -15.94 27.98
CA GLU A 165 -23.92 -15.46 29.04
C GLU A 165 -25.07 -16.44 29.32
N PRO A 166 -25.25 -16.87 30.58
CA PRO A 166 -26.32 -17.80 30.95
C PRO A 166 -27.68 -17.09 30.93
N SER A 167 -28.35 -17.10 29.79
CA SER A 167 -29.73 -16.63 29.66
C SER A 167 -30.71 -17.81 29.81
N ALA A 168 -31.61 -17.69 30.78
CA ALA A 168 -32.44 -18.77 31.30
C ALA A 168 -33.62 -19.19 30.39
N GLU A 169 -33.80 -18.63 29.19
CA GLU A 169 -34.99 -18.93 28.37
C GLU A 169 -34.67 -19.19 26.90
N ARG A 170 -35.12 -20.38 26.45
CA ARG A 170 -34.87 -21.00 25.16
C ARG A 170 -35.56 -20.25 24.02
N GLY A 171 -34.78 -19.65 23.13
CA GLY A 171 -35.29 -19.05 21.87
C GLY A 171 -34.19 -18.65 20.88
N HIS A 172 -33.21 -19.53 20.58
CA HIS A 172 -31.90 -19.11 20.05
C HIS A 172 -31.60 -19.36 18.56
N ALA A 173 -32.50 -19.94 17.76
CA ALA A 173 -32.15 -20.34 16.37
C ALA A 173 -31.79 -19.15 15.45
N ARG A 174 -32.53 -18.02 15.54
CA ARG A 174 -32.20 -16.80 14.78
C ARG A 174 -30.94 -16.09 15.30
N THR A 175 -30.67 -16.18 16.61
CA THR A 175 -29.50 -15.57 17.25
C THR A 175 -28.20 -16.25 16.82
N TYR A 176 -28.17 -17.60 16.73
CA TYR A 176 -26.97 -18.32 16.29
C TYR A 176 -26.63 -18.10 14.81
N SER A 177 -27.63 -18.00 13.93
CA SER A 177 -27.37 -17.70 12.52
C SER A 177 -26.71 -16.33 12.33
N GLN A 178 -27.18 -15.32 13.07
CA GLN A 178 -26.58 -13.98 13.05
C GLN A 178 -25.17 -13.96 13.64
N ILE A 179 -24.95 -14.69 14.74
CA ILE A 179 -23.63 -14.87 15.36
C ILE A 179 -22.63 -15.50 14.37
N LEU A 180 -23.02 -16.59 13.70
CA LEU A 180 -22.17 -17.25 12.70
C LEU A 180 -21.85 -16.34 11.51
N LEU A 181 -22.82 -15.56 11.05
CA LEU A 181 -22.60 -14.57 9.99
C LEU A 181 -21.59 -13.51 10.42
N THR A 182 -21.70 -13.00 11.65
CA THR A 182 -20.76 -12.02 12.19
C THR A 182 -19.35 -12.61 12.30
N ILE A 183 -19.20 -13.79 12.90
CA ILE A 183 -17.90 -14.49 13.00
C ILE A 183 -17.28 -14.69 11.62
N GLY A 184 -18.06 -15.16 10.65
CA GLY A 184 -17.59 -15.36 9.27
C GLY A 184 -17.10 -14.05 8.64
N LYS A 185 -17.88 -12.97 8.75
CA LYS A 185 -17.51 -11.64 8.23
C LYS A 185 -16.24 -11.09 8.89
N LYS A 186 -16.09 -11.22 10.21
CA LYS A 186 -14.91 -10.73 10.92
C LYS A 186 -13.69 -11.59 10.67
N GLY A 187 -13.83 -12.90 10.58
CA GLY A 187 -12.75 -13.82 10.20
C GLY A 187 -12.21 -13.55 8.79
N ASP A 188 -13.09 -13.28 7.84
CA ASP A 188 -12.72 -12.86 6.48
C ASP A 188 -11.95 -11.52 6.48
N LEU A 189 -12.48 -10.52 7.18
CA LEU A 189 -11.84 -9.20 7.31
C LEU A 189 -10.44 -9.30 7.94
N THR A 190 -10.31 -10.01 9.06
CA THR A 190 -9.03 -10.25 9.73
C THR A 190 -8.06 -11.00 8.84
N SER A 191 -8.54 -11.93 8.01
CA SER A 191 -7.69 -12.67 7.06
C SER A 191 -7.12 -11.77 5.97
N LYS A 192 -7.93 -10.88 5.41
CA LYS A 192 -7.49 -9.88 4.43
C LYS A 192 -6.47 -8.88 5.04
N VAL A 193 -6.71 -8.42 6.28
CA VAL A 193 -5.78 -7.53 6.97
C VAL A 193 -4.45 -8.24 7.24
N ARG A 194 -4.48 -9.49 7.69
CA ARG A 194 -3.28 -10.30 7.89
C ARG A 194 -2.48 -10.46 6.60
N GLU A 195 -3.16 -10.75 5.48
CA GLU A 195 -2.51 -10.83 4.17
C GLU A 195 -1.80 -9.51 3.82
N SER A 196 -2.47 -8.38 4.05
CA SER A 196 -1.89 -7.05 3.81
C SER A 196 -0.65 -6.79 4.66
N LEU A 197 -0.73 -7.03 5.98
CA LEU A 197 0.39 -6.84 6.90
C LEU A 197 1.58 -7.75 6.57
N VAL A 198 1.35 -9.01 6.19
CA VAL A 198 2.42 -9.93 5.76
C VAL A 198 3.09 -9.41 4.48
N SER A 199 2.30 -8.94 3.51
CA SER A 199 2.84 -8.38 2.26
C SER A 199 3.69 -7.13 2.50
N ILE A 200 3.23 -6.24 3.38
CA ILE A 200 3.97 -5.03 3.77
C ILE A 200 5.24 -5.38 4.54
N GLY A 201 5.18 -6.36 5.45
CA GLY A 201 6.36 -6.83 6.17
C GLY A 201 7.46 -7.32 5.22
N ARG A 202 7.10 -8.08 4.17
CA ARG A 202 8.04 -8.51 3.12
C ARG A 202 8.64 -7.33 2.35
N LEU A 203 7.82 -6.35 1.98
CA LEU A 203 8.27 -5.12 1.33
C LEU A 203 9.28 -4.38 2.19
N ILE A 204 8.99 -4.18 3.48
CA ILE A 204 9.89 -3.50 4.43
C ILE A 204 11.21 -4.27 4.54
N SER A 205 11.15 -5.60 4.71
CA SER A 205 12.35 -6.44 4.75
C SER A 205 13.20 -6.28 3.49
N PHE A 206 12.58 -6.30 2.31
CA PHE A 206 13.26 -6.10 1.03
C PHE A 206 13.96 -4.74 0.94
N VAL A 207 13.25 -3.64 1.23
CA VAL A 207 13.84 -2.29 1.20
C VAL A 207 15.00 -2.16 2.17
N THR A 208 14.88 -2.73 3.37
CA THR A 208 15.93 -2.65 4.39
C THR A 208 17.20 -3.37 3.93
N VAL A 209 17.05 -4.58 3.39
CA VAL A 209 18.18 -5.37 2.86
C VAL A 209 18.83 -4.69 1.67
N GLU A 210 18.07 -4.16 0.71
CA GLU A 210 18.64 -3.48 -0.46
C GLU A 210 19.36 -2.17 -0.09
N THR A 211 18.84 -1.45 0.91
CA THR A 211 19.50 -0.24 1.43
C THR A 211 20.84 -0.58 2.08
N ASP A 212 20.93 -1.71 2.78
CA ASP A 212 22.18 -2.20 3.37
C ASP A 212 23.11 -2.89 2.35
N ALA A 213 22.59 -3.50 1.28
CA ALA A 213 23.39 -4.05 0.19
C ALA A 213 24.11 -2.95 -0.61
N GLY A 214 23.63 -1.70 -0.55
CA GLY A 214 24.36 -0.51 -0.96
C GLY A 214 25.64 -0.25 -0.16
N ARG A 215 25.77 -0.82 1.05
CA ARG A 215 26.93 -0.69 1.96
C ARG A 215 27.96 -1.82 1.82
N TRP A 216 27.64 -2.89 1.09
CA TRP A 216 28.58 -4.01 0.90
C TRP A 216 29.64 -3.66 -0.15
N SER A 217 30.91 -3.90 0.18
CA SER A 217 32.03 -3.63 -0.73
C SER A 217 31.96 -4.52 -1.97
N LYS A 218 32.59 -4.10 -3.08
CA LYS A 218 32.65 -4.89 -4.32
C LYS A 218 33.23 -6.29 -4.11
N GLU A 219 34.12 -6.48 -3.13
CA GLU A 219 34.70 -7.78 -2.77
C GLU A 219 33.69 -8.71 -2.09
N GLN A 220 32.84 -8.17 -1.22
CA GLN A 220 31.80 -8.95 -0.54
C GLN A 220 30.72 -9.42 -1.52
N LYS A 221 30.36 -8.59 -2.51
CA LYS A 221 29.43 -8.98 -3.59
C LYS A 221 29.99 -10.07 -4.51
N ALA A 222 31.32 -10.18 -4.61
CA ALA A 222 31.97 -11.22 -5.41
C ALA A 222 31.94 -12.61 -4.73
N GLN A 223 31.92 -12.66 -3.40
CA GLN A 223 31.88 -13.93 -2.64
C GLN A 223 30.54 -14.68 -2.75
N PHE A 224 29.44 -13.98 -3.04
CA PHE A 224 28.12 -14.61 -3.22
C PHE A 224 27.85 -15.08 -4.67
N LYS A 225 28.80 -14.88 -5.59
CA LYS A 225 28.70 -15.35 -6.98
C LYS A 225 29.46 -16.66 -7.25
N THR A 226 29.86 -17.38 -6.20
CA THR A 226 30.41 -18.74 -6.29
C THR A 226 29.40 -19.72 -5.74
#